data_AF-A0A0L1JKX9-F1
#
_entry.id   AF-A0A0L1JKX9-F1
#
_cell.length_a   1.000
_cell.length_b   1.000
_cell.length_c   1.000
_cell.angle_alpha   90.00
_cell.angle_beta   90.00
_cell.angle_gamma   90.00
#
_symmetry.space_group_name_H-M   'P 1'
#
loop_
_entity.id
_entity.type
_entity.pdbx_description
1 polymer ?
#
loop_
_entity_poly.entity_id
_entity_poly.type
_entity_poly.pdbx_seq_one_letter_code
_entity_poly.pdbx_strand_id
1 'polypeptide(L)'
;MVVDETKYGAEFQRLVDALFCACLSDLDAPEKTLRRDLFRMVDLEGLELSKAAEALGISSAEARDLQEKTRREIAILLVLGLGTFEHADVNDPNAVPGCRCGNQGKETD
;
A
#
# COMPACT_ATOMS: atom_id res chain seq x y z
N MET A 1 -17.32 -11.82 -2.44
CA MET A 1 -17.23 -11.45 -3.87
C MET A 1 -15.81 -11.76 -4.28
N VAL A 2 -15.61 -12.67 -5.24
CA VAL A 2 -14.27 -12.94 -5.78
C VAL A 2 -14.01 -11.84 -6.80
N VAL A 3 -13.01 -10.99 -6.55
CA VAL A 3 -12.58 -9.98 -7.51
C VAL A 3 -12.03 -10.73 -8.72
N ASP A 4 -12.57 -10.48 -9.90
CA ASP A 4 -12.06 -11.07 -11.14
C ASP A 4 -10.65 -10.50 -11.42
N GLU A 5 -9.63 -11.26 -11.03
CA GLU A 5 -8.21 -10.90 -11.18
C GLU A 5 -7.84 -10.58 -12.64
N THR A 6 -8.54 -11.15 -13.62
CA THR A 6 -8.20 -10.96 -15.04
C THR A 6 -8.71 -9.63 -15.60
N LYS A 7 -9.75 -9.06 -15.01
CA LYS A 7 -10.35 -7.79 -15.46
C LYS A 7 -9.83 -6.59 -14.67
N TYR A 8 -9.50 -6.78 -13.39
CA TYR A 8 -9.11 -5.68 -12.49
C TYR A 8 -7.72 -5.83 -11.88
N GLY A 9 -6.99 -6.94 -12.06
CA GLY A 9 -5.75 -7.21 -11.32
C GLY A 9 -4.71 -6.09 -11.38
N ALA A 10 -4.44 -5.54 -12.57
CA ALA A 10 -3.45 -4.47 -12.74
C ALA A 10 -3.94 -3.10 -12.21
N GLU A 11 -5.22 -2.77 -12.40
CA GLU A 11 -5.81 -1.51 -11.90
C GLU A 11 -5.91 -1.53 -10.38
N PHE A 12 -6.39 -2.65 -9.83
CA PHE A 12 -6.51 -2.90 -8.40
C PHE A 12 -5.15 -2.84 -7.71
N GLN A 13 -4.12 -3.48 -8.27
CA GLN A 13 -2.77 -3.40 -7.71
C GLN A 13 -2.25 -1.95 -7.71
N ARG A 14 -2.52 -1.16 -8.77
CA ARG A 14 -2.14 0.27 -8.81
C ARG A 14 -2.87 1.09 -7.75
N LEU A 15 -4.14 0.79 -7.45
CA LEU A 15 -4.89 1.46 -6.39
C LEU A 15 -4.30 1.15 -5.01
N VAL A 16 -3.94 -0.12 -4.77
CA VAL A 16 -3.28 -0.54 -3.53
C VAL A 16 -1.90 0.10 -3.39
N ASP A 17 -1.12 0.15 -4.47
CA ASP A 17 0.18 0.82 -4.49
C ASP A 17 0.04 2.31 -4.18
N ALA A 18 -0.94 2.99 -4.80
CA ALA A 18 -1.21 4.40 -4.57
C ALA A 18 -1.63 4.67 -3.10
N LEU A 19 -2.46 3.80 -2.52
CA LEU A 19 -2.85 3.89 -1.12
C LEU A 19 -1.63 3.80 -0.20
N PHE A 20 -0.72 2.84 -0.42
CA PHE A 20 0.47 2.69 0.43
C PHE A 20 1.50 3.80 0.20
N CYS A 21 1.58 4.34 -1.02
CA CYS A 21 2.39 5.52 -1.28
C CYS A 21 1.87 6.75 -0.52
N ALA A 22 0.55 6.95 -0.49
CA ALA A 22 -0.07 8.10 0.17
C ALA A 22 -0.13 7.94 1.70
N CYS A 23 -0.45 6.74 2.18
CA CYS A 23 -0.70 6.50 3.60
C CYS A 23 0.57 6.17 4.39
N LEU A 24 1.59 5.63 3.73
CA LEU A 24 2.75 5.04 4.41
C LEU A 24 4.05 5.43 3.70
N SER A 25 4.17 6.69 3.26
CA SER A 25 5.32 7.21 2.50
C SER A 25 6.66 6.92 3.16
N ASP A 26 6.72 7.00 4.50
CA ASP A 26 7.95 7.03 5.29
C ASP A 26 8.50 5.64 5.62
N LEU A 27 7.77 4.58 5.28
CA LEU A 27 8.26 3.21 5.44
C LEU A 27 9.37 2.91 4.42
N ASP A 28 10.35 2.13 4.87
CA ASP A 28 11.35 1.57 3.98
C ASP A 28 10.72 0.62 2.94
N ALA A 29 11.43 0.37 1.84
CA ALA A 29 10.88 -0.43 0.74
C ALA A 29 10.51 -1.88 1.15
N PRO A 30 11.32 -2.61 1.94
CA PRO A 30 10.97 -3.94 2.41
C PRO A 30 9.72 -3.98 3.30
N GLU A 31 9.64 -3.10 4.31
CA GLU A 31 8.52 -3.06 5.26
C GLU A 31 7.23 -2.60 4.56
N LYS A 32 7.32 -1.62 3.65
CA LYS A 32 6.21 -1.17 2.82
C LYS A 32 5.65 -2.30 1.97
N THR A 33 6.53 -3.08 1.33
CA THR A 33 6.13 -4.23 0.51
C THR A 33 5.42 -5.28 1.35
N LEU A 34 6.00 -5.65 2.50
CA LEU A 34 5.43 -6.65 3.39
C LEU A 34 4.04 -6.26 3.89
N ARG A 35 3.88 -5.03 4.38
CA ARG A 35 2.58 -4.52 4.87
C ARG A 35 1.55 -4.42 3.75
N ARG A 36 1.97 -3.99 2.56
CA ARG A 36 1.09 -3.90 1.38
C ARG A 36 0.56 -5.26 0.99
N ASP A 37 1.44 -6.25 0.88
CA ASP A 37 1.06 -7.58 0.42
C ASP A 37 0.19 -8.27 1.49
N LEU A 38 0.50 -8.10 2.77
CA LEU A 38 -0.34 -8.57 3.88
C LEU A 38 -1.73 -7.94 3.87
N PHE A 39 -1.82 -6.62 3.69
CA PHE A 39 -3.09 -5.89 3.59
C PHE A 39 -3.89 -6.35 2.38
N ARG A 40 -3.25 -6.50 1.22
CA ARG A 40 -3.92 -6.99 0.00
C ARG A 40 -4.55 -8.36 0.24
N MET A 41 -3.75 -9.32 0.73
CA MET A 41 -4.19 -10.69 0.95
C MET A 41 -5.33 -10.77 1.97
N VAL A 42 -5.22 -10.09 3.11
CA VAL A 42 -6.18 -10.29 4.20
C VAL A 42 -7.36 -9.34 4.12
N ASP A 43 -7.11 -8.05 3.91
CA ASP A 43 -8.13 -7.00 3.98
C ASP A 43 -8.94 -6.86 2.69
N LEU A 44 -8.33 -7.16 1.54
CA LEU A 44 -8.99 -6.96 0.25
C LEU A 44 -9.38 -8.27 -0.44
N GLU A 45 -8.50 -9.28 -0.41
CA GLU A 45 -8.76 -10.61 -0.97
C GLU A 45 -9.49 -11.54 0.01
N GLY A 46 -9.50 -11.22 1.30
CA GLY A 46 -10.20 -11.98 2.34
C GLY A 46 -9.51 -13.29 2.74
N LEU A 47 -8.21 -13.42 2.48
CA LEU A 47 -7.42 -14.57 2.92
C LEU A 47 -7.31 -14.59 4.44
N GLU A 48 -7.40 -15.78 5.04
CA GLU A 48 -7.14 -15.96 6.47
C GLU A 48 -5.74 -15.46 6.86
N LEU A 49 -5.64 -14.71 7.97
CA LEU A 49 -4.40 -14.09 8.42
C LEU A 49 -3.26 -15.11 8.61
N SER A 50 -3.59 -16.31 9.09
CA SER A 50 -2.61 -17.40 9.25
C SER A 50 -2.04 -17.88 7.92
N LYS A 51 -2.87 -17.97 6.88
CA LYS A 51 -2.43 -18.37 5.53
C LYS A 51 -1.61 -17.27 4.86
N ALA A 52 -1.98 -16.01 5.06
CA ALA A 52 -1.19 -14.88 4.58
C ALA A 52 0.18 -14.83 5.27
N ALA A 53 0.23 -15.04 6.59
CA ALA A 53 1.48 -15.09 7.36
C ALA A 53 2.41 -16.19 6.86
N GLU A 54 1.87 -17.39 6.62
CA GLU A 54 2.61 -18.52 6.05
C GLU A 54 3.16 -18.19 4.64
N ALA A 55 2.32 -17.62 3.76
CA ALA A 55 2.72 -17.25 2.41
C ALA A 55 3.82 -16.17 2.38
N LEU A 56 3.81 -15.26 3.35
CA LEU A 56 4.79 -14.18 3.48
C LEU A 56 6.01 -14.57 4.32
N GLY A 57 6.06 -15.78 4.88
CA GLY A 57 7.18 -16.28 5.68
C GLY A 57 7.36 -15.57 7.02
N ILE A 58 6.28 -15.03 7.60
CA ILE A 58 6.31 -14.30 8.89
C ILE A 58 5.54 -15.05 9.97
N SER A 59 5.80 -14.70 11.23
CA SER A 59 5.06 -15.32 12.35
C SER A 59 3.62 -14.83 12.43
N SER A 60 2.71 -15.65 12.98
CA SER A 60 1.31 -15.23 13.18
C SER A 60 1.17 -14.03 14.12
N ALA A 61 2.07 -13.89 15.10
CA ALA A 61 2.10 -12.75 16.01
C ALA A 61 2.50 -11.46 15.28
N GLU A 62 3.56 -11.54 14.47
CA GLU A 62 4.03 -10.44 13.62
C GLU A 62 2.99 -10.02 12.58
N ALA A 63 2.34 -10.99 11.92
CA ALA A 63 1.27 -10.70 10.96
C ALA A 63 0.11 -9.94 11.62
N ARG A 64 -0.28 -10.31 12.85
CA ARG A 64 -1.33 -9.61 13.59
C ARG A 64 -0.93 -8.18 13.91
N ASP A 65 0.29 -7.98 14.41
CA ASP A 65 0.80 -6.65 14.77
C ASP A 65 0.90 -5.74 13.53
N LEU A 66 1.50 -6.23 12.44
CA LEU A 66 1.61 -5.51 11.18
C LEU A 66 0.25 -5.15 10.61
N GLN A 67 -0.72 -6.07 10.65
CA GLN A 67 -2.06 -5.79 10.16
C GLN A 67 -2.76 -4.72 10.99
N GLU A 68 -2.74 -4.82 12.33
CA GLU A 68 -3.39 -3.84 13.20
C GLU A 68 -2.79 -2.45 13.01
N LYS A 69 -1.45 -2.36 12.97
CA LYS A 69 -0.73 -1.10 12.74
C LYS A 69 -1.07 -0.48 11.38
N THR A 70 -1.02 -1.29 10.32
CA THR A 70 -1.33 -0.85 8.94
C THR A 70 -2.77 -0.34 8.82
N ARG A 71 -3.74 -1.09 9.35
CA ARG A 71 -5.16 -0.68 9.36
C ARG A 71 -5.36 0.64 10.09
N ARG A 72 -4.71 0.81 11.24
CA ARG A 72 -4.82 2.02 12.05
C ARG A 72 -4.26 3.23 11.31
N GLU A 73 -3.06 3.11 10.74
CA GLU A 73 -2.41 4.20 9.99
C GLU A 73 -3.23 4.61 8.76
N ILE A 74 -3.70 3.64 7.98
CA ILE A 74 -4.58 3.90 6.83
C ILE A 74 -5.89 4.55 7.28
N ALA A 75 -6.54 4.03 8.33
CA ALA A 75 -7.80 4.58 8.82
C ALA A 75 -7.67 6.03 9.31
N ILE A 76 -6.58 6.35 10.03
CA ILE A 76 -6.27 7.72 10.47
C ILE A 76 -6.19 8.64 9.25
N LEU A 77 -5.47 8.23 8.20
CA LEU A 77 -5.27 9.08 7.03
C LEU A 77 -6.53 9.19 6.16
N LEU A 78 -7.37 8.16 6.10
CA LEU A 78 -8.69 8.25 5.49
C LEU A 78 -9.61 9.23 6.24
N VAL A 79 -9.60 9.20 7.58
CA VAL A 79 -10.43 10.09 8.43
C VAL A 79 -9.95 11.53 8.38
N LEU A 80 -8.64 11.77 8.36
CA LEU A 80 -8.07 13.12 8.25
C LEU A 80 -8.25 13.72 6.85
N GLY A 81 -8.79 12.96 5.90
CA GLY A 81 -8.72 13.25 4.47
C GLY A 81 -7.28 13.03 4.04
N LEU A 82 -7.04 12.00 3.23
CA LEU A 82 -5.71 11.64 2.71
C LEU A 82 -4.92 12.92 2.41
N GLY A 83 -3.80 13.09 3.14
CA GLY A 83 -3.15 14.38 3.39
C GLY A 83 -2.93 15.23 2.15
N THR A 84 -2.76 16.54 2.32
CA THR A 84 -2.61 17.55 1.26
C THR A 84 -1.86 17.00 0.04
N PHE A 85 -2.62 16.61 -0.98
CA PHE A 85 -2.11 16.11 -2.26
C PHE A 85 -1.49 17.28 -3.02
N GLU A 86 -0.25 17.63 -2.70
CA GLU A 86 0.56 18.39 -3.63
C GLU A 86 1.10 17.42 -4.69
N HIS A 87 0.37 17.30 -5.80
CA HIS A 87 0.82 16.79 -7.11
C HIS A 87 0.73 15.28 -7.43
N ALA A 88 -0.46 14.68 -7.30
CA ALA A 88 -0.78 13.46 -8.05
C ALA A 88 -1.29 13.80 -9.47
N ASP A 89 -0.42 14.20 -10.40
CA ASP A 89 -0.83 14.38 -11.81
C ASP A 89 -0.99 13.02 -12.50
N VAL A 90 -2.18 12.75 -13.01
CA VAL A 90 -2.55 11.50 -13.68
C VAL A 90 -1.92 11.32 -15.06
N ASN A 91 -1.31 12.37 -15.62
CA ASN A 91 -0.83 12.38 -16.99
C ASN A 91 0.68 12.59 -17.17
N ASP A 92 1.50 12.54 -16.12
CA ASP A 92 2.97 12.71 -16.26
C ASP A 92 3.61 11.53 -17.03
N PRO A 93 4.19 11.76 -18.23
CA PRO A 93 4.86 10.73 -19.02
C PRO A 93 6.20 10.27 -18.42
N ASN A 94 6.73 10.96 -17.40
CA ASN A 94 7.96 10.60 -16.69
C ASN A 94 7.70 9.83 -15.38
N ALA A 95 6.44 9.49 -15.07
CA ALA A 95 6.11 8.71 -13.88
C ALA A 95 6.81 7.34 -13.91
N VAL A 96 7.57 7.03 -12.86
CA VAL A 96 8.19 5.71 -12.68
C VAL A 96 7.08 4.66 -12.59
N PRO A 97 7.15 3.52 -13.30
CA PRO A 97 6.13 2.49 -13.21
C PRO A 97 5.96 2.02 -11.75
N GLY A 98 4.81 2.34 -11.15
CA GLY A 98 4.43 1.87 -9.80
C GLY A 98 4.62 2.87 -8.66
N CYS A 99 5.02 4.13 -8.89
CA CYS A 99 5.09 5.13 -7.82
C CYS A 99 4.93 6.56 -8.35
N ARG A 100 4.07 7.36 -7.70
CA ARG A 100 3.91 8.82 -7.92
C ARG A 100 4.23 9.63 -6.67
N CYS A 101 5.16 9.18 -5.85
CA CYS A 101 5.83 10.08 -4.93
C CYS A 101 6.81 10.88 -5.80
N GLY A 102 6.43 12.11 -6.15
CA GLY A 102 7.20 12.98 -7.03
C GLY A 102 8.66 13.06 -6.59
N ASN A 103 9.55 13.06 -7.59
CA ASN A 103 10.97 13.40 -7.46
C ASN A 103 11.14 14.52 -6.41
N GLN A 104 11.77 14.19 -5.28
CA GLN A 104 12.39 15.22 -4.47
C GLN A 104 13.51 15.80 -5.32
N GLY A 105 13.21 16.89 -6.02
CA GLY A 105 14.22 17.83 -6.44
C GLY A 105 15.08 18.11 -5.23
N LYS A 106 16.39 17.92 -5.39
CA LYS A 106 17.39 18.37 -4.43
C LYS A 106 17.04 19.81 -4.06
N GLU A 107 16.65 20.07 -2.81
CA GLU A 107 16.88 21.38 -2.22
C GLU A 107 18.39 21.53 -2.12
N THR A 108 18.98 22.09 -3.17
CA THR A 108 20.28 22.74 -3.07
C THR A 108 20.06 24.04 -2.31
N ASP A 109 20.54 24.10 -1.07
CA ASP A 109 21.10 25.33 -0.50
C ASP A 109 22.33 25.77 -1.33
#